data_AF-A0A0G4K1Q4-F1
#
_entry.id   AF-A0A0G4K1Q4-F1
#
_cell.length_a   1.000
_cell.length_b   1.000
_cell.length_c   1.000
_cell.angle_alpha   90.00
_cell.angle_beta   90.00
_cell.angle_gamma   90.00
#
_symmetry.space_group_name_H-M   'P 1'
#
loop_
_entity.id
_entity.type
_entity.pdbx_description
1 polymer ?
#
loop_
_entity_poly.entity_id
_entity_poly.type
_entity_poly.pdbx_seq_one_letter_code
_entity_poly.pdbx_strand_id
1 'polypeptide(L)'
;MTQTFIPGKDAALEDSIARFQQQLQNLGFNIEEASWLNPVPNVWSVHIRDRDCPLCFTNGKGASKKAALASALGEYFERLSTNYFFADFYLGKAIAQSEFVHYPNEKWFPMPADNSLPEGILDPRLREFYDPEKELGASDLIDLQSGNADRGICALPFIRQSDLQTVYIPMNIIGNLYVSNGMSAGNTANEARVQGLSEVFERSVKNRIIAESISLPDIPQTVLNRYPGVVEAIATLEKEGFPIFAYDASLGGRYPVICVVLFNPANGTCFASFGAHPDFGVALERTVTELLQGRGLKDLDVFTPPTFDDEEVAEHANLETHFIDSSGLISWDMFKNQADYAFVDWDFSGTTEEEFATLMAIFQQEDKEVYIADYQHLSVYACRILVPGMSDIYPAEDLLLANNSMGAHLRETLLALPDSQWEKEEYLALLRQLDDEGFDDFTRVRELLGIATGKDNGWFTLRIGELKSMLALAGGDLEQALSWAEWTLDFNDSIFSAQRSNYYRCLQTLLQLALEQERDPAGYYDAFVKMYGRETVDAASAAIAGEQAFHGLFTVDDAFTALPAHRALLAAYEKLQRAKSRYWPAK
;
A
#
# COMPACT_ATOMS: atom_id res chain seq x y z
N MET A 1 -32.46 16.78 -15.45
CA MET A 1 -31.02 16.57 -15.22
C MET A 1 -30.50 15.76 -16.40
N THR A 2 -29.30 16.05 -16.90
CA THR A 2 -28.67 15.26 -17.97
C THR A 2 -28.12 13.98 -17.36
N GLN A 3 -28.44 12.81 -17.92
CA GLN A 3 -27.90 11.52 -17.49
C GLN A 3 -26.86 11.05 -18.52
N THR A 4 -25.69 10.65 -18.03
CA THR A 4 -24.58 10.15 -18.85
C THR A 4 -24.30 8.69 -18.46
N PHE A 5 -24.50 7.77 -19.41
CA PHE A 5 -24.16 6.36 -19.26
C PHE A 5 -22.86 6.08 -20.00
N ILE A 6 -21.93 5.40 -19.34
CA ILE A 6 -20.66 4.95 -19.94
C ILE A 6 -20.64 3.41 -19.98
N PRO A 7 -19.89 2.79 -20.90
CA PRO A 7 -19.81 1.33 -20.99
C PRO A 7 -19.32 0.69 -19.68
N GLY A 8 -19.85 -0.50 -19.36
CA GLY A 8 -19.50 -1.25 -18.14
C GLY A 8 -20.07 -0.69 -16.83
N LYS A 9 -21.00 0.29 -16.87
CA LYS A 9 -21.65 0.86 -15.68
C LYS A 9 -23.17 0.68 -15.71
N ASP A 10 -23.72 0.23 -14.58
CA ASP A 10 -25.13 -0.07 -14.38
C ASP A 10 -25.96 1.16 -13.96
N ALA A 11 -25.32 2.31 -13.75
CA ALA A 11 -25.99 3.57 -13.43
C ALA A 11 -25.35 4.77 -14.14
N ALA A 12 -26.10 5.86 -14.25
CA ALA A 12 -25.58 7.11 -14.79
C ALA A 12 -24.51 7.71 -13.84
N LEU A 13 -23.55 8.44 -14.40
CA LEU A 13 -22.48 9.08 -13.63
C LEU A 13 -23.04 10.06 -12.59
N GLU A 14 -24.04 10.85 -12.98
CA GLU A 14 -24.66 11.85 -12.10
C GLU A 14 -25.37 11.21 -10.90
N ASP A 15 -26.03 10.07 -11.13
CA ASP A 15 -26.74 9.33 -10.09
C ASP A 15 -25.75 8.69 -9.11
N SER A 16 -24.65 8.13 -9.63
CA SER A 16 -23.56 7.56 -8.82
C SER A 16 -22.92 8.62 -7.92
N ILE A 17 -22.53 9.76 -8.49
CA ILE A 17 -21.90 10.87 -7.76
C ILE A 17 -22.84 11.39 -6.66
N ALA A 18 -24.10 11.68 -6.99
CA ALA A 18 -25.06 12.21 -6.02
C ALA A 18 -25.32 11.21 -4.88
N ARG A 19 -25.49 9.93 -5.21
CA ARG A 19 -25.65 8.86 -4.23
C ARG A 19 -24.44 8.76 -3.31
N PHE A 20 -23.23 8.66 -3.87
CA PHE A 20 -22.00 8.45 -3.09
C PHE A 20 -21.70 9.64 -2.17
N GLN A 21 -21.80 10.88 -2.67
CA GLN A 21 -21.61 12.08 -1.86
C GLN A 21 -22.62 12.15 -0.70
N GLN A 22 -23.89 11.86 -0.96
CA GLN A 22 -24.91 11.88 0.08
C GLN A 22 -24.66 10.79 1.14
N GLN A 23 -24.23 9.58 0.72
CA GLN A 23 -23.94 8.50 1.66
C GLN A 23 -22.72 8.80 2.53
N LEU A 24 -21.63 9.36 1.97
CA LEU A 24 -20.47 9.80 2.75
C LEU A 24 -20.86 10.84 3.80
N GLN A 25 -21.69 11.82 3.42
CA GLN A 25 -22.20 12.83 4.34
C GLN A 25 -23.06 12.20 5.46
N ASN A 26 -23.94 11.25 5.13
CA ASN A 26 -24.77 10.56 6.11
C ASN A 26 -23.95 9.73 7.11
N LEU A 27 -22.81 9.18 6.67
CA LEU A 27 -21.84 8.47 7.49
C LEU A 27 -20.94 9.42 8.31
N GLY A 28 -20.99 10.72 8.03
CA GLY A 28 -20.22 11.75 8.71
C GLY A 28 -18.80 11.95 8.17
N PHE A 29 -18.52 11.53 6.94
CA PHE A 29 -17.26 11.81 6.24
C PHE A 29 -17.35 13.14 5.48
N ASN A 30 -16.37 14.02 5.69
CA ASN A 30 -16.34 15.36 5.11
C ASN A 30 -15.35 15.41 3.95
N ILE A 31 -15.76 14.86 2.81
CA ILE A 31 -14.88 14.70 1.65
C ILE A 31 -14.75 16.01 0.87
N GLU A 32 -13.52 16.40 0.55
CA GLU A 32 -13.19 17.52 -0.33
C GLU A 32 -12.44 17.06 -1.58
N GLU A 33 -12.69 17.73 -2.71
CA GLU A 33 -11.93 17.59 -3.95
C GLU A 33 -10.69 18.48 -3.88
N ALA A 34 -9.53 17.90 -3.61
CA ALA A 34 -8.31 18.63 -3.29
C ALA A 34 -7.51 19.08 -4.52
N SER A 35 -7.48 18.29 -5.59
CA SER A 35 -6.84 18.68 -6.86
C SER A 35 -7.47 17.99 -8.06
N TRP A 36 -7.43 18.67 -9.21
CA TRP A 36 -7.97 18.20 -10.49
C TRP A 36 -6.92 18.33 -11.57
N LEU A 37 -6.81 17.31 -12.43
CA LEU A 37 -5.97 17.33 -13.62
C LEU A 37 -6.77 16.93 -14.86
N ASN A 38 -6.37 17.51 -15.99
CA ASN A 38 -6.81 17.15 -17.34
C ASN A 38 -5.62 17.37 -18.30
N PRO A 39 -4.56 16.54 -18.21
CA PRO A 39 -3.29 16.78 -18.88
C PRO A 39 -3.39 16.70 -20.40
N VAL A 40 -4.29 15.87 -20.92
CA VAL A 40 -4.59 15.72 -22.37
C VAL A 40 -6.12 15.55 -22.55
N PRO A 41 -6.67 15.76 -23.77
CA PRO A 41 -8.09 15.53 -24.02
C PRO A 41 -8.53 14.13 -23.58
N ASN A 42 -9.74 14.04 -23.02
CA ASN A 42 -10.36 12.77 -22.62
C ASN A 42 -9.57 12.01 -21.53
N VAL A 43 -8.72 12.67 -20.74
CA VAL A 43 -8.05 12.04 -19.60
C VAL A 43 -8.12 12.97 -18.40
N TRP A 44 -8.93 12.60 -17.41
CA TRP A 44 -9.13 13.36 -16.18
C TRP A 44 -8.68 12.56 -14.97
N SER A 45 -8.16 13.25 -13.96
CA SER A 45 -7.99 12.69 -12.61
C SER A 45 -8.37 13.69 -11.53
N VAL A 46 -8.75 13.18 -10.36
CA VAL A 46 -9.06 13.98 -9.17
C VAL A 46 -8.54 13.31 -7.92
N HIS A 47 -7.94 14.09 -7.03
CA HIS A 47 -7.60 13.65 -5.67
C HIS A 47 -8.70 14.12 -4.71
N ILE A 48 -9.27 13.19 -3.94
CA ILE A 48 -10.26 13.49 -2.89
C ILE A 48 -9.78 12.98 -1.54
N ARG A 49 -10.15 13.65 -0.45
CA ARG A 49 -9.75 13.26 0.91
C ARG A 49 -10.77 13.65 1.96
N ASP A 50 -10.75 12.99 3.13
CA ASP A 50 -11.47 13.48 4.32
C ASP A 50 -10.73 14.69 4.90
N ARG A 51 -11.43 15.80 5.03
CA ARG A 51 -10.92 17.00 5.69
C ARG A 51 -10.58 16.74 7.15
N ASP A 52 -11.30 15.83 7.81
CA ASP A 52 -11.11 15.53 9.23
C ASP A 52 -9.96 14.52 9.46
N CYS A 53 -9.60 13.73 8.44
CA CYS A 53 -8.51 12.75 8.50
C CYS A 53 -7.81 12.64 7.14
N PRO A 54 -6.76 13.45 6.88
CA PRO A 54 -6.08 13.47 5.59
C PRO A 54 -5.36 12.18 5.18
N LEU A 55 -5.24 11.19 6.08
CA LEU A 55 -4.75 9.84 5.75
C LEU A 55 -5.79 9.04 4.94
N CYS A 56 -7.06 9.44 4.97
CA CYS A 56 -8.13 8.83 4.19
C CYS A 56 -8.33 9.62 2.89
N PHE A 57 -7.78 9.13 1.79
CA PHE A 57 -7.87 9.75 0.47
C PHE A 57 -7.90 8.72 -0.65
N THR A 58 -8.45 9.09 -1.80
CA THR A 58 -8.44 8.27 -3.01
C THR A 58 -8.22 9.12 -4.25
N ASN A 59 -7.95 8.46 -5.37
CA ASN A 59 -7.73 9.13 -6.64
C ASN A 59 -8.71 8.59 -7.68
N GLY A 60 -9.46 9.47 -8.33
CA GLY A 60 -10.32 9.10 -9.44
C GLY A 60 -9.64 9.29 -10.77
N LYS A 61 -10.01 8.47 -11.75
CA LYS A 61 -9.58 8.58 -13.14
C LYS A 61 -10.76 8.34 -14.10
N GLY A 62 -10.71 8.89 -15.31
CA GLY A 62 -11.66 8.57 -16.37
C GLY A 62 -11.68 9.56 -17.53
N ALA A 63 -12.44 9.24 -18.59
CA ALA A 63 -12.45 10.07 -19.80
C ALA A 63 -13.20 11.40 -19.70
N SER A 64 -13.84 11.68 -18.57
CA SER A 64 -14.48 12.96 -18.30
C SER A 64 -14.36 13.34 -16.85
N LYS A 65 -14.54 14.63 -16.54
CA LYS A 65 -14.55 15.14 -15.18
C LYS A 65 -15.53 14.37 -14.26
N LYS A 66 -16.73 14.03 -14.75
CA LYS A 66 -17.72 13.27 -13.97
C LYS A 66 -17.28 11.82 -13.76
N ALA A 67 -16.71 11.18 -14.78
CA ALA A 67 -16.22 9.81 -14.65
C ALA A 67 -15.09 9.72 -13.61
N ALA A 68 -14.14 10.67 -13.63
CA ALA A 68 -13.10 10.76 -12.62
C ALA A 68 -13.66 10.98 -11.20
N LEU A 69 -14.65 11.86 -11.01
CA LEU A 69 -15.27 12.03 -9.68
C LEU A 69 -16.01 10.78 -9.20
N ALA A 70 -16.77 10.13 -10.08
CA ALA A 70 -17.47 8.89 -9.76
C ALA A 70 -16.47 7.78 -9.38
N SER A 71 -15.35 7.69 -10.11
CA SER A 71 -14.25 6.77 -9.82
C SER A 71 -13.63 7.04 -8.45
N ALA A 72 -13.29 8.30 -8.13
CA ALA A 72 -12.69 8.64 -6.83
C ALA A 72 -13.61 8.27 -5.66
N LEU A 73 -14.89 8.60 -5.78
CA LEU A 73 -15.91 8.31 -4.76
C LEU A 73 -16.18 6.80 -4.64
N GLY A 74 -16.20 6.08 -5.76
CA GLY A 74 -16.31 4.62 -5.78
C GLY A 74 -15.14 3.97 -5.03
N GLU A 75 -13.91 4.35 -5.38
CA GLU A 75 -12.71 3.89 -4.67
C GLU A 75 -12.76 4.26 -3.18
N TYR A 76 -13.30 5.44 -2.82
CA TYR A 76 -13.45 5.81 -1.41
C TYR A 76 -14.36 4.83 -0.65
N PHE A 77 -15.49 4.43 -1.25
CA PHE A 77 -16.38 3.40 -0.67
C PHE A 77 -15.74 2.03 -0.63
N GLU A 78 -14.95 1.68 -1.64
CA GLU A 78 -14.17 0.45 -1.67
C GLU A 78 -13.20 0.40 -0.47
N ARG A 79 -12.31 1.40 -0.34
CA ARG A 79 -11.33 1.46 0.76
C ARG A 79 -11.97 1.58 2.14
N LEU A 80 -13.09 2.30 2.27
CA LEU A 80 -13.84 2.34 3.53
C LEU A 80 -14.46 0.97 3.87
N SER A 81 -15.08 0.31 2.89
CA SER A 81 -15.80 -0.94 3.13
C SER A 81 -14.85 -2.08 3.49
N THR A 82 -13.63 -2.06 2.96
CA THR A 82 -12.57 -3.05 3.21
C THR A 82 -11.65 -2.68 4.38
N ASN A 83 -11.94 -1.59 5.10
CA ASN A 83 -11.11 -1.01 6.16
C ASN A 83 -9.68 -0.65 5.71
N TYR A 84 -9.44 -0.47 4.40
CA TYR A 84 -8.08 -0.42 3.86
C TYR A 84 -7.29 0.84 4.26
N PHE A 85 -7.94 1.98 4.51
CA PHE A 85 -7.26 3.16 5.07
C PHE A 85 -6.60 2.91 6.44
N PHE A 86 -6.98 1.82 7.10
CA PHE A 86 -6.55 1.47 8.46
C PHE A 86 -5.61 0.26 8.47
N ALA A 87 -5.28 -0.30 7.29
CA ALA A 87 -4.57 -1.57 7.14
C ALA A 87 -3.11 -1.53 7.65
N ASP A 88 -2.49 -0.35 7.65
CA ASP A 88 -1.10 -0.17 8.10
C ASP A 88 -1.00 0.36 9.54
N PHE A 89 -2.11 0.37 10.28
CA PHE A 89 -2.17 0.98 11.61
C PHE A 89 -2.70 0.02 12.67
N TYR A 90 -2.05 0.06 13.83
CA TYR A 90 -2.58 -0.49 15.07
C TYR A 90 -3.73 0.41 15.56
N LEU A 91 -4.85 -0.16 16.01
CA LEU A 91 -6.06 0.59 16.35
C LEU A 91 -6.25 0.85 17.84
N GLY A 92 -5.28 0.45 18.67
CA GLY A 92 -5.30 0.69 20.10
C GLY A 92 -6.07 -0.37 20.90
N LYS A 93 -5.74 -0.44 22.21
CA LYS A 93 -6.26 -1.47 23.13
C LYS A 93 -7.80 -1.46 23.21
N ALA A 94 -8.41 -0.27 23.14
CA ALA A 94 -9.86 -0.14 23.20
C ALA A 94 -10.59 -0.83 22.04
N ILE A 95 -10.08 -0.70 20.80
CA ILE A 95 -10.65 -1.38 19.63
C ILE A 95 -10.29 -2.87 19.67
N ALA A 96 -9.04 -3.21 19.99
CA ALA A 96 -8.58 -4.59 20.10
C ALA A 96 -9.40 -5.46 21.07
N GLN A 97 -9.99 -4.84 22.11
CA GLN A 97 -10.82 -5.48 23.12
C GLN A 97 -12.34 -5.33 22.89
N SER A 98 -12.75 -4.63 21.82
CA SER A 98 -14.16 -4.41 21.50
C SER A 98 -14.85 -5.67 20.96
N GLU A 99 -16.19 -5.66 20.83
CA GLU A 99 -16.97 -6.82 20.36
C GLU A 99 -16.44 -7.37 19.03
N PHE A 100 -16.04 -6.49 18.11
CA PHE A 100 -15.37 -6.83 16.86
C PHE A 100 -14.33 -5.75 16.51
N VAL A 101 -13.19 -6.16 15.96
CA VAL A 101 -12.17 -5.24 15.45
C VAL A 101 -12.53 -4.81 14.04
N HIS A 102 -12.60 -5.75 13.10
CA HIS A 102 -12.77 -5.52 11.68
C HIS A 102 -14.23 -5.52 11.25
N TYR A 103 -14.97 -6.59 11.57
CA TYR A 103 -16.38 -6.73 11.19
C TYR A 103 -17.17 -7.57 12.19
N PRO A 104 -18.47 -7.31 12.41
CA PRO A 104 -19.31 -8.12 13.30
C PRO A 104 -19.40 -9.61 12.97
N ASN A 105 -19.08 -10.01 11.73
CA ASN A 105 -19.08 -11.39 11.26
C ASN A 105 -17.67 -12.03 11.21
N GLU A 106 -16.64 -11.33 11.72
CA GLU A 106 -15.32 -11.91 11.91
C GLU A 106 -15.35 -13.07 12.91
N LYS A 107 -14.34 -13.93 12.86
CA LYS A 107 -14.14 -14.96 13.88
C LYS A 107 -12.74 -14.89 14.45
N TRP A 108 -12.67 -15.06 15.76
CA TRP A 108 -11.44 -15.18 16.51
C TRP A 108 -11.15 -16.64 16.81
N PHE A 109 -9.96 -17.08 16.43
CA PHE A 109 -9.47 -18.43 16.66
C PHE A 109 -8.35 -18.38 17.70
N PRO A 110 -8.58 -18.89 18.92
CA PRO A 110 -7.55 -18.91 19.95
C PRO A 110 -6.31 -19.66 19.48
N MET A 111 -5.14 -19.15 19.87
CA MET A 111 -3.86 -19.79 19.54
C MET A 111 -3.69 -21.13 20.28
N PRO A 112 -3.41 -22.23 19.58
CA PRO A 112 -3.08 -23.51 20.20
C PRO A 112 -1.76 -23.43 20.98
N ALA A 113 -1.64 -24.23 22.05
CA ALA A 113 -0.45 -24.21 22.91
C ALA A 113 0.84 -24.69 22.21
N ASP A 114 0.72 -25.44 21.12
CA ASP A 114 1.83 -25.90 20.28
C ASP A 114 2.13 -24.97 19.10
N ASN A 115 1.50 -23.79 19.07
CA ASN A 115 1.59 -22.80 18.00
C ASN A 115 1.16 -23.30 16.61
N SER A 116 0.46 -24.43 16.52
CA SER A 116 -0.09 -24.92 15.24
C SER A 116 -1.23 -24.03 14.75
N LEU A 117 -1.45 -23.98 13.43
CA LEU A 117 -2.57 -23.25 12.85
C LEU A 117 -3.92 -23.85 13.32
N PRO A 118 -4.83 -23.07 13.93
CA PRO A 118 -6.12 -23.56 14.42
C PRO A 118 -6.94 -24.31 13.36
N GLU A 119 -7.76 -25.27 13.78
CA GLU A 119 -8.79 -25.83 12.91
C GLU A 119 -9.86 -24.76 12.60
N GLY A 120 -10.34 -24.73 11.36
CA GLY A 120 -11.43 -23.84 10.92
C GLY A 120 -11.00 -22.51 10.30
N ILE A 121 -9.71 -22.17 10.30
CA ILE A 121 -9.13 -21.19 9.38
C ILE A 121 -8.61 -21.89 8.13
N LEU A 122 -8.67 -21.18 7.01
CA LEU A 122 -8.26 -21.63 5.68
C LEU A 122 -9.00 -22.92 5.24
N ASP A 123 -8.82 -23.28 3.98
CA ASP A 123 -9.18 -24.60 3.47
C ASP A 123 -7.89 -25.36 3.06
N PRO A 124 -7.96 -26.65 2.68
CA PRO A 124 -6.77 -27.41 2.33
C PRO A 124 -5.94 -26.80 1.20
N ARG A 125 -6.57 -26.19 0.18
CA ARG A 125 -5.87 -25.55 -0.94
C ARG A 125 -5.10 -24.32 -0.47
N LEU A 126 -5.73 -23.50 0.37
CA LEU A 126 -5.09 -22.31 0.95
C LEU A 126 -3.93 -22.68 1.87
N ARG A 127 -4.05 -23.75 2.67
CA ARG A 127 -2.96 -24.21 3.53
C ARG A 127 -1.75 -24.67 2.73
N GLU A 128 -1.98 -25.45 1.68
CA GLU A 128 -0.89 -25.89 0.78
C GLU A 128 -0.23 -24.72 0.04
N PHE A 129 -1.00 -23.69 -0.31
CA PHE A 129 -0.47 -22.52 -1.01
C PHE A 129 0.36 -21.61 -0.10
N TYR A 130 -0.12 -21.25 1.09
CA TYR A 130 0.59 -20.31 1.97
C TYR A 130 1.66 -20.97 2.85
N ASP A 131 1.53 -22.26 3.12
CA ASP A 131 2.38 -22.97 4.08
C ASP A 131 2.75 -24.38 3.57
N PRO A 132 3.41 -24.48 2.38
CA PRO A 132 3.77 -25.77 1.80
C PRO A 132 4.74 -26.57 2.69
N GLU A 133 5.67 -25.88 3.35
CA GLU A 133 6.70 -26.47 4.20
C GLU A 133 6.26 -26.67 5.67
N LYS A 134 5.07 -26.18 6.05
CA LYS A 134 4.49 -26.30 7.39
C LYS A 134 5.31 -25.61 8.48
N GLU A 135 5.81 -24.43 8.16
CA GLU A 135 6.63 -23.59 9.05
C GLU A 135 5.79 -22.49 9.73
N LEU A 136 4.63 -22.14 9.17
CA LEU A 136 3.80 -21.04 9.65
C LEU A 136 3.18 -21.35 11.02
N GLY A 137 3.49 -20.52 12.01
CA GLY A 137 2.92 -20.56 13.35
C GLY A 137 1.65 -19.74 13.47
N ALA A 138 0.80 -20.09 14.43
CA ALA A 138 -0.39 -19.31 14.76
C ALA A 138 -0.05 -17.89 15.27
N SER A 139 1.09 -17.73 15.96
CA SER A 139 1.65 -16.45 16.39
C SER A 139 1.92 -15.47 15.24
N ASP A 140 2.20 -15.99 14.05
CA ASP A 140 2.60 -15.18 12.89
C ASP A 140 1.37 -14.55 12.23
N LEU A 141 0.17 -15.01 12.58
CA LEU A 141 -1.09 -14.62 11.94
C LEU A 141 -1.95 -13.66 12.78
N ILE A 142 -1.37 -13.05 13.80
CA ILE A 142 -2.03 -11.97 14.55
C ILE A 142 -2.14 -10.73 13.66
N ASP A 143 -3.32 -10.13 13.61
CA ASP A 143 -3.57 -8.94 12.80
C ASP A 143 -2.94 -7.69 13.42
N LEU A 144 -2.33 -6.85 12.59
CA LEU A 144 -1.69 -5.60 13.01
C LEU A 144 -2.65 -4.66 13.77
N GLN A 145 -3.91 -4.59 13.31
CA GLN A 145 -4.91 -3.66 13.84
C GLN A 145 -5.23 -3.94 15.30
N SER A 146 -5.37 -5.20 15.68
CA SER A 146 -5.64 -5.59 17.06
C SER A 146 -4.37 -5.76 17.89
N GLY A 147 -3.30 -6.30 17.29
CA GLY A 147 -2.11 -6.76 18.03
C GLY A 147 -2.42 -7.70 19.20
N ASN A 148 -3.59 -8.35 19.21
CA ASN A 148 -4.16 -8.99 20.39
C ASN A 148 -3.94 -10.51 20.37
N ALA A 149 -2.71 -10.93 20.65
CA ALA A 149 -2.33 -12.34 20.69
C ALA A 149 -3.17 -13.18 21.67
N ASP A 150 -3.58 -12.59 22.81
CA ASP A 150 -4.44 -13.26 23.81
C ASP A 150 -5.82 -13.61 23.26
N ARG A 151 -6.37 -12.78 22.36
CA ARG A 151 -7.66 -13.03 21.69
C ARG A 151 -7.52 -14.04 20.55
N GLY A 152 -6.34 -14.14 19.94
CA GLY A 152 -5.98 -15.10 18.91
C GLY A 152 -6.02 -14.51 17.49
N ILE A 153 -6.19 -15.37 16.49
CA ILE A 153 -6.17 -15.00 15.07
C ILE A 153 -7.55 -14.48 14.67
N CYS A 154 -7.62 -13.23 14.23
CA CYS A 154 -8.83 -12.69 13.60
C CYS A 154 -8.89 -13.11 12.12
N ALA A 155 -9.94 -13.84 11.74
CA ALA A 155 -10.15 -14.27 10.37
C ALA A 155 -11.50 -13.79 9.83
N LEU A 156 -11.50 -13.43 8.55
CA LEU A 156 -12.63 -12.84 7.85
C LEU A 156 -13.34 -13.89 6.98
N PRO A 157 -14.68 -13.88 6.91
CA PRO A 157 -15.43 -14.81 6.08
C PRO A 157 -15.38 -14.43 4.59
N PHE A 158 -14.88 -15.33 3.76
CA PHE A 158 -14.98 -15.27 2.30
C PHE A 158 -15.84 -16.42 1.79
N ILE A 159 -16.60 -16.20 0.71
CA ILE A 159 -17.36 -17.24 0.03
C ILE A 159 -16.51 -17.83 -1.09
N ARG A 160 -16.16 -19.10 -0.97
CA ARG A 160 -15.51 -19.86 -2.04
C ARG A 160 -16.50 -20.08 -3.17
N GLN A 161 -16.17 -19.68 -4.40
CA GLN A 161 -17.15 -19.60 -5.47
C GLN A 161 -17.53 -20.98 -6.05
N SER A 162 -16.65 -21.97 -6.00
CA SER A 162 -16.93 -23.31 -6.54
C SER A 162 -18.08 -24.04 -5.83
N ASP A 163 -18.25 -23.84 -4.52
CA ASP A 163 -19.24 -24.57 -3.70
C ASP A 163 -20.01 -23.70 -2.69
N LEU A 164 -19.79 -22.39 -2.73
CA LEU A 164 -20.43 -21.38 -1.90
C LEU A 164 -20.22 -21.57 -0.39
N GLN A 165 -19.17 -22.29 0.01
CA GLN A 165 -18.82 -22.45 1.42
C GLN A 165 -18.12 -21.20 1.97
N THR A 166 -18.43 -20.86 3.22
CA THR A 166 -17.67 -19.84 3.95
C THR A 166 -16.32 -20.39 4.38
N VAL A 167 -15.24 -19.72 3.99
CA VAL A 167 -13.87 -19.98 4.41
C VAL A 167 -13.38 -18.78 5.20
N TYR A 168 -12.76 -19.02 6.36
CA TYR A 168 -12.21 -17.96 7.21
C TYR A 168 -10.73 -17.76 6.88
N ILE A 169 -10.39 -16.59 6.33
CA ILE A 169 -9.01 -16.25 5.96
C ILE A 169 -8.48 -15.21 6.96
N PRO A 170 -7.33 -15.46 7.63
CA PRO A 170 -6.74 -14.53 8.58
C PRO A 170 -6.53 -13.13 7.99
N MET A 171 -6.89 -12.10 8.75
CA MET A 171 -6.67 -10.70 8.34
C MET A 171 -5.19 -10.41 8.11
N ASN A 172 -4.29 -11.05 8.86
CA ASN A 172 -2.85 -10.95 8.65
C ASN A 172 -2.44 -11.39 7.23
N ILE A 173 -2.87 -12.57 6.78
CA ILE A 173 -2.60 -13.06 5.40
C ILE A 173 -3.17 -12.10 4.36
N ILE A 174 -4.40 -11.65 4.58
CA ILE A 174 -5.09 -10.72 3.69
C ILE A 174 -4.33 -9.38 3.59
N GLY A 175 -3.85 -8.86 4.72
CA GLY A 175 -3.13 -7.59 4.80
C GLY A 175 -1.76 -7.65 4.16
N ASN A 176 -0.98 -8.69 4.45
CA ASN A 176 0.37 -8.84 3.92
C ASN A 176 0.38 -9.17 2.42
N LEU A 177 -0.40 -10.15 1.97
CA LEU A 177 -0.18 -10.71 0.63
C LEU A 177 -1.00 -10.04 -0.47
N TYR A 178 -2.20 -9.55 -0.14
CA TYR A 178 -3.17 -9.11 -1.14
C TYR A 178 -3.37 -7.60 -1.16
N VAL A 179 -3.05 -6.90 -0.06
CA VAL A 179 -3.13 -5.44 0.04
C VAL A 179 -4.41 -4.90 -0.61
N SER A 180 -4.35 -3.88 -1.47
CA SER A 180 -5.51 -3.31 -2.16
C SER A 180 -6.03 -4.11 -3.35
N ASN A 181 -5.35 -5.16 -3.81
CA ASN A 181 -5.67 -5.85 -5.05
C ASN A 181 -6.98 -6.66 -4.94
N GLY A 182 -7.80 -6.59 -5.98
CA GLY A 182 -9.07 -7.32 -6.07
C GLY A 182 -10.18 -6.72 -5.20
N MET A 183 -9.99 -5.49 -4.70
CA MET A 183 -11.06 -4.73 -4.08
C MET A 183 -11.91 -4.05 -5.16
N SER A 184 -13.19 -3.85 -4.87
CA SER A 184 -14.06 -3.06 -5.75
C SER A 184 -15.26 -2.48 -5.02
N ALA A 185 -15.75 -1.33 -5.49
CA ALA A 185 -17.10 -0.86 -5.20
C ALA A 185 -17.84 -0.44 -6.47
N GLY A 186 -19.17 -0.54 -6.43
CA GLY A 186 -19.99 -0.29 -7.61
C GLY A 186 -21.45 -0.02 -7.29
N ASN A 187 -22.19 0.35 -8.33
CA ASN A 187 -23.62 0.61 -8.24
C ASN A 187 -24.43 -0.64 -7.91
N THR A 188 -23.98 -1.80 -8.42
CA THR A 188 -24.55 -3.13 -8.25
C THR A 188 -23.46 -4.13 -7.81
N ALA A 189 -23.89 -5.33 -7.40
CA ALA A 189 -22.97 -6.39 -7.00
C ALA A 189 -22.10 -6.88 -8.16
N ASN A 190 -22.70 -7.12 -9.32
CA ASN A 190 -21.99 -7.64 -10.48
C ASN A 190 -21.05 -6.57 -11.09
N GLU A 191 -21.46 -5.30 -11.16
CA GLU A 191 -20.58 -4.21 -11.63
C GLU A 191 -19.27 -4.16 -10.83
N ALA A 192 -19.36 -4.24 -9.50
CA ALA A 192 -18.20 -4.25 -8.63
C ALA A 192 -17.40 -5.55 -8.77
N ARG A 193 -18.04 -6.72 -8.76
CA ARG A 193 -17.33 -8.00 -8.91
C ARG A 193 -16.60 -8.09 -10.24
N VAL A 194 -17.19 -7.61 -11.34
CA VAL A 194 -16.53 -7.55 -12.65
C VAL A 194 -15.29 -6.68 -12.60
N GLN A 195 -15.36 -5.50 -11.96
CA GLN A 195 -14.17 -4.66 -11.83
C GLN A 195 -13.11 -5.29 -10.92
N GLY A 196 -13.50 -5.90 -9.80
CA GLY A 196 -12.56 -6.60 -8.90
C GLY A 196 -11.87 -7.79 -9.58
N LEU A 197 -12.61 -8.62 -10.32
CA LEU A 197 -12.04 -9.74 -11.09
C LEU A 197 -11.14 -9.23 -12.23
N SER A 198 -11.53 -8.15 -12.90
CA SER A 198 -10.70 -7.52 -13.93
C SER A 198 -9.40 -7.01 -13.33
N GLU A 199 -9.43 -6.41 -12.14
CA GLU A 199 -8.22 -5.95 -11.44
C GLU A 199 -7.26 -7.09 -11.13
N VAL A 200 -7.79 -8.26 -10.72
CA VAL A 200 -6.99 -9.49 -10.54
C VAL A 200 -6.31 -9.91 -11.85
N PHE A 201 -7.03 -9.89 -12.98
CA PHE A 201 -6.42 -10.16 -14.29
C PHE A 201 -5.37 -9.11 -14.65
N GLU A 202 -5.65 -7.82 -14.43
CA GLU A 202 -4.72 -6.74 -14.73
C GLU A 202 -3.37 -6.96 -14.04
N ARG A 203 -3.38 -7.31 -12.73
CA ARG A 203 -2.15 -7.45 -11.93
C ARG A 203 -1.42 -8.76 -12.23
N SER A 204 -2.16 -9.87 -12.29
CA SER A 204 -1.56 -11.17 -12.62
C SER A 204 -0.90 -11.17 -14.00
N VAL A 205 -1.58 -10.62 -15.00
CA VAL A 205 -1.08 -10.56 -16.38
C VAL A 205 0.03 -9.51 -16.53
N LYS A 206 -0.07 -8.36 -15.84
CA LYS A 206 1.03 -7.38 -15.73
C LYS A 206 2.30 -8.04 -15.21
N ASN A 207 2.23 -8.72 -14.07
CA ASN A 207 3.39 -9.37 -13.44
C ASN A 207 3.99 -10.42 -14.37
N ARG A 208 3.14 -11.21 -15.02
CA ARG A 208 3.57 -12.21 -16.00
C ARG A 208 4.29 -11.60 -17.19
N ILE A 209 3.74 -10.55 -17.79
CA ILE A 209 4.32 -9.87 -18.95
C ILE A 209 5.69 -9.29 -18.61
N ILE A 210 5.81 -8.66 -17.45
CA ILE A 210 7.06 -8.06 -16.99
C ILE A 210 8.09 -9.15 -16.70
N ALA A 211 7.76 -10.10 -15.80
CA ALA A 211 8.71 -11.11 -15.33
C ALA A 211 9.15 -12.12 -16.41
N GLU A 212 8.30 -12.41 -17.40
CA GLU A 212 8.65 -13.29 -18.52
C GLU A 212 9.25 -12.51 -19.72
N SER A 213 9.50 -11.20 -19.59
CA SER A 213 10.01 -10.32 -20.66
C SER A 213 9.24 -10.45 -21.99
N ILE A 214 7.90 -10.53 -21.90
CA ILE A 214 7.05 -10.86 -23.06
C ILE A 214 6.99 -9.71 -24.06
N SER A 215 7.25 -10.00 -25.34
CA SER A 215 6.98 -9.09 -26.44
C SER A 215 5.50 -9.13 -26.85
N LEU A 216 4.81 -7.99 -26.68
CA LEU A 216 3.38 -7.87 -26.95
C LEU A 216 3.08 -7.40 -28.38
N PRO A 217 1.98 -7.85 -28.99
CA PRO A 217 1.56 -7.37 -30.29
C PRO A 217 0.90 -5.98 -30.22
N ASP A 218 1.28 -5.09 -31.14
CA ASP A 218 0.63 -3.78 -31.31
C ASP A 218 -0.87 -3.94 -31.59
N ILE A 219 -1.68 -3.05 -31.03
CA ILE A 219 -3.08 -2.89 -31.40
C ILE A 219 -3.13 -2.20 -32.77
N PRO A 220 -3.68 -2.83 -33.83
CA PRO A 220 -3.72 -2.23 -35.15
C PRO A 220 -4.46 -0.89 -35.16
N GLN A 221 -3.98 0.09 -35.94
CA GLN A 221 -4.61 1.42 -36.02
C GLN A 221 -6.10 1.37 -36.39
N THR A 222 -6.51 0.38 -37.21
CA THR A 222 -7.92 0.18 -37.57
C THR A 222 -8.80 -0.16 -36.36
N VAL A 223 -8.24 -0.83 -35.35
CA VAL A 223 -8.90 -1.18 -34.09
C VAL A 223 -8.90 0.03 -33.15
N LEU A 224 -7.77 0.73 -33.00
CA LEU A 224 -7.68 1.96 -32.21
C LEU A 224 -8.67 3.03 -32.68
N ASN A 225 -8.88 3.16 -34.00
CA ASN A 225 -9.81 4.12 -34.58
C ASN A 225 -11.29 3.91 -34.18
N ARG A 226 -11.64 2.78 -33.55
CA ARG A 226 -12.96 2.58 -32.92
C ARG A 226 -13.14 3.45 -31.67
N TYR A 227 -12.06 3.93 -31.06
CA TYR A 227 -12.03 4.67 -29.79
C TYR A 227 -11.39 6.06 -29.97
N PRO A 228 -12.07 6.99 -30.66
CA PRO A 228 -11.48 8.26 -31.07
C PRO A 228 -11.00 9.15 -29.91
N GLY A 229 -11.65 9.07 -28.74
CA GLY A 229 -11.22 9.83 -27.55
C GLY A 229 -9.84 9.38 -27.04
N VAL A 230 -9.57 8.08 -27.08
CA VAL A 230 -8.25 7.53 -26.73
C VAL A 230 -7.21 7.89 -27.79
N VAL A 231 -7.55 7.78 -29.08
CA VAL A 231 -6.66 8.19 -30.18
C VAL A 231 -6.25 9.66 -30.06
N GLU A 232 -7.19 10.54 -29.69
CA GLU A 232 -6.91 11.95 -29.47
C GLU A 232 -5.96 12.18 -28.28
N ALA A 233 -6.13 11.43 -27.18
CA ALA A 233 -5.25 11.48 -26.02
C ALA A 233 -3.81 11.04 -26.38
N ILE A 234 -3.67 9.89 -27.05
CA ILE A 234 -2.39 9.34 -27.51
C ILE A 234 -1.70 10.33 -28.46
N ALA A 235 -2.41 10.82 -29.49
CA ALA A 235 -1.84 11.76 -30.44
C ALA A 235 -1.38 13.08 -29.78
N THR A 236 -2.06 13.49 -28.69
CA THR A 236 -1.64 14.66 -27.91
C THR A 236 -0.34 14.37 -27.15
N LEU A 237 -0.20 13.21 -26.49
CA LEU A 237 1.04 12.80 -25.83
C LEU A 237 2.22 12.74 -26.80
N GLU A 238 2.02 12.12 -27.97
CA GLU A 238 3.05 12.03 -29.00
C GLU A 238 3.48 13.41 -29.52
N LYS A 239 2.54 14.32 -29.70
CA LYS A 239 2.82 15.70 -30.10
C LYS A 239 3.61 16.47 -29.04
N GLU A 240 3.38 16.18 -27.76
CA GLU A 240 4.15 16.72 -26.64
C GLU A 240 5.51 16.03 -26.46
N GLY A 241 5.85 15.06 -27.32
CA GLY A 241 7.16 14.43 -27.38
C GLY A 241 7.27 13.12 -26.60
N PHE A 242 6.15 12.51 -26.22
CA PHE A 242 6.09 11.22 -25.53
C PHE A 242 5.59 10.13 -26.49
N PRO A 243 6.48 9.31 -27.11
CA PRO A 243 6.05 8.18 -27.93
C PRO A 243 5.23 7.18 -27.12
N ILE A 244 4.16 6.66 -27.73
CA ILE A 244 3.24 5.73 -27.08
C ILE A 244 3.18 4.41 -27.85
N PHE A 245 3.25 3.31 -27.12
CA PHE A 245 2.92 1.98 -27.63
C PHE A 245 1.60 1.54 -27.03
N ALA A 246 0.70 1.00 -27.84
CA ALA A 246 -0.58 0.45 -27.40
C ALA A 246 -0.60 -1.04 -27.78
N TYR A 247 -0.57 -1.90 -26.78
CA TYR A 247 -0.40 -3.35 -26.90
C TYR A 247 -1.63 -4.12 -26.45
N ASP A 248 -1.93 -5.19 -27.18
CA ASP A 248 -2.85 -6.22 -26.71
C ASP A 248 -2.11 -7.14 -25.74
N ALA A 249 -2.50 -7.07 -24.46
CA ALA A 249 -1.91 -7.84 -23.38
C ALA A 249 -2.73 -9.11 -23.04
N SER A 250 -3.63 -9.54 -23.92
CA SER A 250 -4.50 -10.70 -23.69
C SER A 250 -3.80 -12.05 -23.71
N LEU A 251 -2.52 -12.08 -24.10
CA LEU A 251 -1.72 -13.29 -24.27
C LEU A 251 -2.41 -14.32 -25.18
N GLY A 252 -2.78 -13.87 -26.37
CA GLY A 252 -3.49 -14.68 -27.38
C GLY A 252 -4.99 -14.80 -27.14
N GLY A 253 -5.62 -13.75 -26.61
CA GLY A 253 -7.07 -13.68 -26.39
C GLY A 253 -7.55 -14.44 -25.15
N ARG A 254 -6.65 -14.76 -24.20
CA ARG A 254 -7.00 -15.50 -22.98
C ARG A 254 -7.50 -14.59 -21.86
N TYR A 255 -6.94 -13.39 -21.74
CA TYR A 255 -7.23 -12.46 -20.65
C TYR A 255 -7.71 -11.10 -21.18
N PRO A 256 -8.61 -10.40 -20.47
CA PRO A 256 -9.18 -9.13 -20.92
C PRO A 256 -8.28 -7.92 -20.56
N VAL A 257 -7.02 -7.93 -21.01
CA VAL A 257 -5.98 -6.99 -20.55
C VAL A 257 -5.36 -6.21 -21.72
N ILE A 258 -5.12 -4.92 -21.49
CA ILE A 258 -4.41 -3.98 -22.37
C ILE A 258 -3.15 -3.48 -21.65
N CYS A 259 -2.10 -3.20 -22.43
CA CYS A 259 -0.90 -2.50 -21.97
C CYS A 259 -0.69 -1.24 -22.83
N VAL A 260 -0.36 -0.10 -22.21
CA VAL A 260 0.06 1.11 -22.90
C VAL A 260 1.36 1.57 -22.29
N VAL A 261 2.39 1.73 -23.11
CA VAL A 261 3.72 2.16 -22.67
C VAL A 261 4.01 3.56 -23.19
N LEU A 262 4.48 4.43 -22.30
CA LEU A 262 4.98 5.76 -22.63
C LEU A 262 6.50 5.77 -22.56
N PHE A 263 7.14 6.34 -23.59
CA PHE A 263 8.56 6.68 -23.54
C PHE A 263 8.76 8.16 -23.23
N ASN A 264 9.79 8.48 -22.46
CA ASN A 264 10.28 9.83 -22.26
C ASN A 264 11.68 9.97 -22.88
N PRO A 265 11.79 10.48 -24.13
CA PRO A 265 13.07 10.64 -24.80
C PRO A 265 14.03 11.64 -24.12
N ALA A 266 13.55 12.50 -23.22
CA ALA A 266 14.38 13.50 -22.56
C ALA A 266 15.35 12.89 -21.53
N ASN A 267 14.99 11.75 -20.94
CA ASN A 267 15.78 11.04 -19.94
C ASN A 267 15.97 9.54 -20.25
N GLY A 268 15.36 9.02 -21.34
CA GLY A 268 15.52 7.65 -21.80
C GLY A 268 14.73 6.62 -20.99
N THR A 269 13.64 7.05 -20.35
CA THR A 269 12.83 6.18 -19.47
C THR A 269 11.55 5.69 -20.13
N CYS A 270 10.95 4.65 -19.56
CA CYS A 270 9.64 4.16 -19.96
C CYS A 270 8.69 4.00 -18.78
N PHE A 271 7.39 4.06 -19.04
CA PHE A 271 6.34 3.76 -18.08
C PHE A 271 5.28 2.88 -18.73
N ALA A 272 5.15 1.65 -18.22
CA ALA A 272 4.13 0.70 -18.67
C ALA A 272 2.89 0.75 -17.76
N SER A 273 1.78 1.18 -18.32
CA SER A 273 0.45 1.13 -17.69
C SER A 273 -0.31 -0.10 -18.18
N PHE A 274 -1.12 -0.69 -17.31
CA PHE A 274 -1.98 -1.83 -17.61
C PHE A 274 -3.43 -1.49 -17.26
N GLY A 275 -4.37 -2.15 -17.91
CA GLY A 275 -5.79 -1.97 -17.68
C GLY A 275 -6.58 -3.17 -18.14
N ALA A 276 -7.54 -3.60 -17.32
CA ALA A 276 -8.41 -4.73 -17.65
C ALA A 276 -9.90 -4.38 -17.54
N HIS A 277 -10.68 -4.94 -18.45
CA HIS A 277 -12.14 -4.94 -18.46
C HIS A 277 -12.65 -5.90 -19.56
N PRO A 278 -13.80 -6.58 -19.40
CA PRO A 278 -14.36 -7.44 -20.44
C PRO A 278 -14.56 -6.76 -21.81
N ASP A 279 -15.01 -5.51 -21.80
CA ASP A 279 -15.03 -4.62 -22.97
C ASP A 279 -13.62 -4.08 -23.30
N PHE A 280 -13.14 -4.35 -24.51
CA PHE A 280 -11.84 -3.92 -25.04
C PHE A 280 -11.61 -2.41 -24.94
N GLY A 281 -12.62 -1.61 -25.31
CA GLY A 281 -12.53 -0.15 -25.29
C GLY A 281 -12.42 0.42 -23.89
N VAL A 282 -13.15 -0.17 -22.94
CA VAL A 282 -13.05 0.20 -21.53
C VAL A 282 -11.68 -0.16 -20.97
N ALA A 283 -11.14 -1.35 -21.28
CA ALA A 283 -9.79 -1.74 -20.86
C ALA A 283 -8.73 -0.77 -21.41
N LEU A 284 -8.84 -0.40 -22.69
CA LEU A 284 -7.95 0.56 -23.34
C LEU A 284 -8.05 1.97 -22.70
N GLU A 285 -9.26 2.49 -22.48
CA GLU A 285 -9.46 3.79 -21.82
C GLU A 285 -8.90 3.79 -20.39
N ARG A 286 -9.15 2.72 -19.62
CA ARG A 286 -8.62 2.57 -18.25
C ARG A 286 -7.10 2.59 -18.23
N THR A 287 -6.46 1.93 -19.18
CA THR A 287 -5.00 1.88 -19.27
C THR A 287 -4.40 3.28 -19.53
N VAL A 288 -4.99 4.04 -20.45
CA VAL A 288 -4.51 5.41 -20.78
C VAL A 288 -4.83 6.40 -19.67
N THR A 289 -5.98 6.29 -19.03
CA THR A 289 -6.35 7.19 -17.91
C THR A 289 -5.53 6.92 -16.65
N GLU A 290 -5.09 5.67 -16.43
CA GLU A 290 -4.16 5.32 -15.35
C GLU A 290 -2.76 5.91 -15.57
N LEU A 291 -2.27 5.86 -16.81
CA LEU A 291 -0.96 6.39 -17.19
C LEU A 291 -0.76 7.86 -16.78
N LEU A 292 -1.83 8.65 -16.68
CA LEU A 292 -1.78 10.06 -16.31
C LEU A 292 -2.51 10.38 -15.00
N GLN A 293 -2.88 9.38 -14.21
CA GLN A 293 -3.57 9.61 -12.94
C GLN A 293 -2.66 10.37 -11.98
N GLY A 294 -3.09 11.56 -11.55
CA GLY A 294 -2.33 12.38 -10.60
C GLY A 294 -1.05 13.00 -11.19
N ARG A 295 -0.79 12.85 -12.50
CA ARG A 295 0.43 13.32 -13.17
C ARG A 295 0.09 14.34 -14.25
N GLY A 296 0.72 15.51 -14.18
CA GLY A 296 0.84 16.41 -15.32
C GLY A 296 1.94 15.92 -16.27
N LEU A 297 2.02 16.53 -17.46
CA LEU A 297 3.07 16.18 -18.45
C LEU A 297 4.50 16.42 -17.94
N LYS A 298 4.67 17.28 -16.92
CA LYS A 298 5.97 17.56 -16.30
C LYS A 298 6.38 16.54 -15.24
N ASP A 299 5.44 15.71 -14.79
CA ASP A 299 5.64 14.74 -13.71
C ASP A 299 5.94 13.33 -14.25
N LEU A 300 6.34 13.25 -15.53
CA LEU A 300 6.67 12.02 -16.26
C LEU A 300 8.19 11.76 -16.33
N ASP A 301 8.96 12.34 -15.41
CA ASP A 301 10.43 12.28 -15.36
C ASP A 301 10.98 11.34 -14.27
N VAL A 302 10.11 10.66 -13.53
CA VAL A 302 10.45 9.82 -12.35
C VAL A 302 10.61 8.32 -12.63
N PHE A 303 10.48 7.89 -13.89
CA PHE A 303 10.51 6.47 -14.26
C PHE A 303 11.92 5.97 -14.60
N THR A 304 12.06 4.68 -14.85
CA THR A 304 13.34 4.01 -15.10
C THR A 304 13.56 3.70 -16.59
N PRO A 305 14.82 3.67 -17.06
CA PRO A 305 15.15 3.15 -18.38
C PRO A 305 14.84 1.65 -18.50
N PRO A 306 14.42 1.14 -19.68
CA PRO A 306 14.34 -0.29 -19.89
C PRO A 306 15.72 -0.95 -19.84
N THR A 307 15.75 -2.24 -19.49
CA THR A 307 16.97 -3.03 -19.30
C THR A 307 16.98 -4.31 -20.16
N PHE A 308 18.16 -4.93 -20.31
CA PHE A 308 18.31 -6.28 -20.89
C PHE A 308 18.58 -7.34 -19.81
N ASP A 309 18.56 -6.93 -18.54
CA ASP A 309 18.73 -7.84 -17.42
C ASP A 309 17.38 -8.49 -17.08
N ASP A 310 17.14 -9.68 -17.65
CA ASP A 310 15.90 -10.41 -17.42
C ASP A 310 15.79 -10.93 -15.98
N GLU A 311 16.91 -11.11 -15.26
CA GLU A 311 16.89 -11.57 -13.87
C GLU A 311 16.35 -10.44 -12.97
N GLU A 312 16.91 -9.23 -13.07
CA GLU A 312 16.43 -8.06 -12.30
C GLU A 312 14.97 -7.71 -12.63
N VAL A 313 14.55 -7.87 -13.88
CA VAL A 313 13.15 -7.62 -14.29
C VAL A 313 12.19 -8.62 -13.64
N ALA A 314 12.61 -9.88 -13.49
CA ALA A 314 11.79 -10.95 -12.92
C ALA A 314 11.80 -11.00 -11.39
N GLU A 315 12.69 -10.26 -10.72
CA GLU A 315 12.73 -10.19 -9.26
C GLU A 315 11.40 -9.72 -8.66
N HIS A 316 10.99 -10.36 -7.57
CA HIS A 316 9.71 -10.04 -6.93
C HIS A 316 9.67 -8.59 -6.42
N ALA A 317 10.78 -8.10 -5.87
CA ALA A 317 10.93 -6.70 -5.46
C ALA A 317 10.69 -5.71 -6.61
N ASN A 318 11.04 -6.07 -7.85
CA ASN A 318 10.72 -5.27 -9.03
C ASN A 318 9.20 -5.24 -9.30
N LEU A 319 8.54 -6.40 -9.19
CA LEU A 319 7.08 -6.50 -9.36
C LEU A 319 6.31 -5.75 -8.27
N GLU A 320 6.79 -5.80 -7.02
CA GLU A 320 6.27 -5.00 -5.90
C GLU A 320 6.42 -3.50 -6.18
N THR A 321 7.59 -3.06 -6.66
CA THR A 321 7.82 -1.66 -7.07
C THR A 321 6.84 -1.26 -8.17
N HIS A 322 6.59 -2.15 -9.13
CA HIS A 322 5.58 -1.96 -10.16
C HIS A 322 4.16 -1.82 -9.62
N PHE A 323 3.82 -2.51 -8.53
CA PHE A 323 2.54 -2.37 -7.86
C PHE A 323 2.42 -1.05 -7.08
N ILE A 324 3.49 -0.64 -6.38
CA ILE A 324 3.51 0.54 -5.52
C ILE A 324 3.37 1.83 -6.33
N ASP A 325 4.19 2.01 -7.37
CA ASP A 325 4.24 3.28 -8.12
C ASP A 325 4.55 3.16 -9.62
N SER A 326 4.71 1.92 -10.12
CA SER A 326 5.04 1.63 -11.52
C SER A 326 6.40 2.16 -12.01
N SER A 327 7.35 2.40 -11.09
CA SER A 327 8.72 2.81 -11.41
C SER A 327 9.70 1.65 -11.62
N GLY A 328 9.24 0.40 -11.49
CA GLY A 328 10.06 -0.79 -11.69
C GLY A 328 10.63 -0.91 -13.11
N LEU A 329 11.62 -1.79 -13.25
CA LEU A 329 12.31 -2.12 -14.49
C LEU A 329 11.39 -2.82 -15.48
N ILE A 330 11.58 -2.53 -16.77
CA ILE A 330 10.90 -3.16 -17.91
C ILE A 330 11.97 -3.67 -18.87
N SER A 331 11.79 -4.88 -19.41
CA SER A 331 12.71 -5.43 -20.41
C SER A 331 12.55 -4.73 -21.77
N TRP A 332 13.67 -4.53 -22.46
CA TRP A 332 13.67 -4.09 -23.86
C TRP A 332 12.94 -5.07 -24.80
N ASP A 333 12.84 -6.34 -24.42
CA ASP A 333 12.18 -7.37 -25.22
C ASP A 333 10.67 -7.09 -25.42
N MET A 334 10.04 -6.36 -24.50
CA MET A 334 8.65 -5.90 -24.66
C MET A 334 8.43 -5.14 -25.98
N PHE A 335 9.46 -4.44 -26.47
CA PHE A 335 9.39 -3.55 -27.64
C PHE A 335 9.93 -4.18 -28.93
N LYS A 336 10.12 -5.50 -28.98
CA LYS A 336 10.55 -6.20 -30.20
C LYS A 336 9.52 -6.06 -31.33
N ASN A 337 10.00 -6.02 -32.57
CA ASN A 337 9.15 -6.00 -33.77
C ASN A 337 8.34 -7.30 -33.96
N GLN A 338 8.82 -8.41 -33.39
CA GLN A 338 8.15 -9.71 -33.44
C GLN A 338 7.60 -10.01 -32.05
N ALA A 339 6.28 -9.92 -31.91
CA ALA A 339 5.56 -10.30 -30.71
C ALA A 339 5.56 -11.83 -30.52
N ASP A 340 5.53 -12.25 -29.25
CA ASP A 340 5.45 -13.66 -28.86
C ASP A 340 4.03 -14.22 -29.02
N TYR A 341 3.03 -13.32 -29.06
CA TYR A 341 1.63 -13.62 -29.30
C TYR A 341 1.11 -12.85 -30.52
N ALA A 342 0.12 -13.42 -31.21
CA ALA A 342 -0.61 -12.69 -32.23
C ALA A 342 -1.66 -11.77 -31.58
N PHE A 343 -1.86 -10.58 -32.15
CA PHE A 343 -2.96 -9.70 -31.78
C PHE A 343 -4.31 -10.43 -31.90
N VAL A 344 -5.16 -10.27 -30.90
CA VAL A 344 -6.55 -10.73 -30.92
C VAL A 344 -7.47 -9.54 -30.68
N ASP A 345 -8.43 -9.31 -31.59
CA ASP A 345 -9.52 -8.34 -31.37
C ASP A 345 -10.59 -8.99 -30.47
N TRP A 346 -10.23 -9.20 -29.20
CA TRP A 346 -11.04 -9.91 -28.22
C TRP A 346 -12.22 -9.07 -27.72
N ASP A 347 -13.26 -9.75 -27.25
CA ASP A 347 -14.43 -9.14 -26.64
C ASP A 347 -15.08 -10.14 -25.67
N PHE A 348 -15.11 -9.77 -24.40
CA PHE A 348 -15.77 -10.53 -23.33
C PHE A 348 -16.98 -9.78 -22.77
N SER A 349 -17.39 -8.68 -23.42
CA SER A 349 -18.43 -7.78 -22.93
C SER A 349 -19.82 -8.40 -22.97
N GLY A 350 -20.70 -7.88 -22.11
CA GLY A 350 -22.08 -8.29 -22.00
C GLY A 350 -22.81 -7.45 -20.97
N THR A 351 -23.88 -8.01 -20.39
CA THR A 351 -24.38 -7.51 -19.11
C THR A 351 -23.38 -7.81 -17.98
N THR A 352 -23.40 -7.05 -16.89
CA THR A 352 -22.47 -7.29 -15.76
C THR A 352 -22.61 -8.70 -15.17
N GLU A 353 -23.79 -9.33 -15.27
CA GLU A 353 -24.00 -10.73 -14.91
C GLU A 353 -23.28 -11.72 -15.86
N GLU A 354 -23.40 -11.51 -17.17
CA GLU A 354 -22.71 -12.31 -18.19
C GLU A 354 -21.18 -12.12 -18.12
N GLU A 355 -20.74 -10.89 -17.89
CA GLU A 355 -19.33 -10.54 -17.71
C GLU A 355 -18.75 -11.24 -16.47
N PHE A 356 -19.46 -11.21 -15.33
CA PHE A 356 -19.03 -11.94 -14.12
C PHE A 356 -18.89 -13.44 -14.40
N ALA A 357 -19.88 -14.06 -15.05
CA ALA A 357 -19.84 -15.48 -15.41
C ALA A 357 -18.68 -15.80 -16.37
N THR A 358 -18.42 -14.91 -17.33
CA THR A 358 -17.34 -15.05 -18.32
C THR A 358 -15.96 -15.00 -17.64
N LEU A 359 -15.74 -14.03 -16.76
CA LEU A 359 -14.48 -13.90 -16.00
C LEU A 359 -14.27 -15.09 -15.05
N MET A 360 -15.32 -15.54 -14.37
CA MET A 360 -15.27 -16.75 -13.52
C MET A 360 -14.91 -18.00 -14.31
N ALA A 361 -15.39 -18.12 -15.56
CA ALA A 361 -15.05 -19.25 -16.42
C ALA A 361 -13.56 -19.29 -16.79
N ILE A 362 -12.89 -18.14 -16.89
CA ILE A 362 -11.43 -18.08 -17.11
C ILE A 362 -10.71 -18.64 -15.87
N PHE A 363 -11.05 -18.21 -14.66
CA PHE A 363 -10.43 -18.76 -13.44
C PHE A 363 -10.66 -20.28 -13.30
N GLN A 364 -11.85 -20.75 -13.66
CA GLN A 364 -12.13 -22.19 -13.69
C GLN A 364 -11.24 -22.95 -14.68
N GLN A 365 -10.97 -22.38 -15.86
CA GLN A 365 -10.07 -22.98 -16.86
C GLN A 365 -8.61 -23.01 -16.39
N GLU A 366 -8.19 -22.03 -15.59
CA GLU A 366 -6.85 -21.98 -14.98
C GLU A 366 -6.73 -22.84 -13.70
N ASP A 367 -7.81 -23.53 -13.28
CA ASP A 367 -7.91 -24.24 -11.99
C ASP A 367 -7.55 -23.35 -10.79
N LYS A 368 -8.05 -22.11 -10.81
CA LYS A 368 -7.85 -21.12 -9.74
C LYS A 368 -9.15 -20.90 -9.00
N GLU A 369 -9.14 -21.19 -7.70
CA GLU A 369 -10.29 -20.96 -6.84
C GLU A 369 -10.44 -19.47 -6.52
N VAL A 370 -11.68 -18.99 -6.42
CA VAL A 370 -12.01 -17.59 -6.16
C VAL A 370 -12.74 -17.49 -4.83
N TYR A 371 -12.30 -16.55 -3.99
CA TYR A 371 -12.87 -16.27 -2.67
C TYR A 371 -13.38 -14.83 -2.67
N ILE A 372 -14.67 -14.62 -2.39
CA ILE A 372 -15.28 -13.28 -2.40
C ILE A 372 -15.87 -12.94 -1.04
N ALA A 373 -15.46 -11.80 -0.47
CA ALA A 373 -16.14 -11.17 0.66
C ALA A 373 -16.98 -10.00 0.16
N ASP A 374 -18.26 -9.98 0.55
CA ASP A 374 -19.22 -8.93 0.17
C ASP A 374 -19.47 -7.95 1.32
N TYR A 375 -19.50 -6.65 1.01
CA TYR A 375 -19.74 -5.58 1.97
C TYR A 375 -20.85 -4.65 1.49
N GLN A 376 -21.87 -4.44 2.33
CA GLN A 376 -23.02 -3.55 2.01
C GLN A 376 -23.36 -2.60 3.17
N HIS A 377 -22.59 -2.63 4.25
CA HIS A 377 -22.85 -1.89 5.49
C HIS A 377 -22.76 -0.36 5.33
N LEU A 378 -22.18 0.12 4.24
CA LEU A 378 -22.08 1.54 3.88
C LEU A 378 -23.13 1.97 2.84
N SER A 379 -24.13 1.13 2.54
CA SER A 379 -25.19 1.38 1.54
C SER A 379 -24.70 1.56 0.09
N VAL A 380 -23.45 1.20 -0.16
CA VAL A 380 -22.82 0.98 -1.48
C VAL A 380 -22.27 -0.44 -1.45
N TYR A 381 -22.46 -1.19 -2.54
CA TYR A 381 -21.91 -2.52 -2.61
C TYR A 381 -20.40 -2.41 -2.84
N ALA A 382 -19.63 -3.15 -2.04
CA ALA A 382 -18.22 -3.37 -2.24
C ALA A 382 -17.90 -4.86 -2.08
N CYS A 383 -16.81 -5.30 -2.67
CA CYS A 383 -16.29 -6.64 -2.50
C CYS A 383 -14.76 -6.64 -2.38
N ARG A 384 -14.23 -7.73 -1.87
CA ARG A 384 -12.81 -8.06 -1.92
C ARG A 384 -12.68 -9.49 -2.43
N ILE A 385 -11.85 -9.67 -3.44
CA ILE A 385 -11.72 -10.93 -4.18
C ILE A 385 -10.27 -11.41 -4.05
N LEU A 386 -10.11 -12.64 -3.58
CA LEU A 386 -8.82 -13.31 -3.48
C LEU A 386 -8.81 -14.52 -4.41
N VAL A 387 -7.74 -14.64 -5.19
CA VAL A 387 -7.46 -15.74 -6.12
C VAL A 387 -6.01 -16.17 -5.90
N PRO A 388 -5.73 -17.05 -4.92
CA PRO A 388 -4.37 -17.46 -4.58
C PRO A 388 -3.61 -18.03 -5.78
N GLY A 389 -2.38 -17.56 -5.97
CA GLY A 389 -1.53 -17.79 -7.13
C GLY A 389 -1.93 -16.97 -8.37
N MET A 390 -2.68 -15.88 -8.21
CA MET A 390 -2.98 -14.89 -9.26
C MET A 390 -3.14 -13.47 -8.69
N SER A 391 -3.92 -13.30 -7.61
CA SER A 391 -4.20 -11.97 -7.04
C SER A 391 -3.20 -11.53 -5.98
N ASP A 392 -2.25 -12.39 -5.61
CA ASP A 392 -1.18 -12.10 -4.66
C ASP A 392 -0.28 -11.00 -5.23
N ILE A 393 0.08 -10.05 -4.37
CA ILE A 393 1.03 -8.98 -4.69
C ILE A 393 2.40 -9.32 -4.11
N TYR A 394 2.40 -9.82 -2.88
CA TYR A 394 3.59 -10.28 -2.17
C TYR A 394 3.60 -11.82 -2.11
N PRO A 395 4.78 -12.43 -1.99
CA PRO A 395 4.94 -13.87 -2.00
C PRO A 395 4.58 -14.42 -0.61
N ALA A 396 4.17 -15.69 -0.52
CA ALA A 396 3.66 -16.26 0.74
C ALA A 396 4.73 -16.29 1.85
N GLU A 397 6.00 -16.35 1.46
CA GLU A 397 7.18 -16.31 2.33
C GLU A 397 7.25 -15.02 3.16
N ASP A 398 6.63 -13.93 2.71
CA ASP A 398 6.57 -12.67 3.45
C ASP A 398 5.77 -12.78 4.75
N LEU A 399 4.92 -13.81 4.90
CA LEU A 399 4.29 -14.11 6.19
C LEU A 399 5.30 -14.43 7.30
N LEU A 400 6.53 -14.84 6.94
CA LEU A 400 7.63 -15.09 7.85
C LEU A 400 8.72 -14.02 7.75
N LEU A 401 9.02 -13.56 6.53
CA LEU A 401 10.18 -12.68 6.26
C LEU A 401 9.86 -11.18 6.39
N ALA A 402 8.64 -10.76 6.05
CA ALA A 402 8.25 -9.36 5.92
C ALA A 402 6.87 -9.05 6.53
N ASN A 403 6.46 -9.84 7.53
CA ASN A 403 5.13 -9.75 8.11
C ASN A 403 4.89 -8.42 8.83
N ASN A 404 3.85 -7.68 8.44
CA ASN A 404 3.53 -6.37 9.01
C ASN A 404 3.20 -6.35 10.52
N SER A 405 2.97 -7.51 11.15
CA SER A 405 2.76 -7.61 12.60
C SER A 405 3.99 -8.03 13.39
N MET A 406 5.15 -8.27 12.74
CA MET A 406 6.36 -8.79 13.37
C MET A 406 6.88 -7.94 14.55
N GLY A 407 6.67 -6.61 14.51
CA GLY A 407 7.11 -5.69 15.57
C GLY A 407 6.07 -5.48 16.67
N ALA A 408 4.95 -6.21 16.66
CA ALA A 408 3.83 -5.91 17.55
C ALA A 408 4.17 -6.08 19.04
N HIS A 409 5.01 -7.05 19.41
CA HIS A 409 5.45 -7.29 20.79
C HIS A 409 6.38 -6.19 21.31
N LEU A 410 7.08 -5.49 20.42
CA LEU A 410 7.98 -4.38 20.76
C LEU A 410 7.24 -3.05 20.96
N ARG A 411 5.96 -2.96 20.58
CA ARG A 411 5.24 -1.69 20.52
C ARG A 411 5.20 -0.93 21.84
N GLU A 412 4.80 -1.60 22.93
CA GLU A 412 4.72 -0.95 24.25
C GLU A 412 6.11 -0.49 24.73
N THR A 413 7.11 -1.35 24.54
CA THR A 413 8.51 -1.10 24.86
C THR A 413 9.05 0.13 24.13
N LEU A 414 8.96 0.15 22.80
CA LEU A 414 9.51 1.23 21.96
C LEU A 414 8.81 2.57 22.21
N LEU A 415 7.49 2.57 22.33
CA LEU A 415 6.72 3.79 22.57
C LEU A 415 6.97 4.43 23.94
N ALA A 416 7.49 3.67 24.91
CA ALA A 416 7.84 4.14 26.25
C ALA A 416 9.31 4.58 26.42
N LEU A 417 10.19 4.29 25.44
CA LEU A 417 11.61 4.60 25.52
C LEU A 417 11.94 6.07 25.87
N PRO A 418 11.24 7.10 25.33
CA PRO A 418 11.63 8.49 25.57
C PRO A 418 11.63 8.92 27.05
N ASP A 419 10.76 8.34 27.88
CA ASP A 419 10.70 8.60 29.33
C ASP A 419 11.28 7.44 30.17
N SER A 420 11.89 6.44 29.54
CA SER A 420 12.44 5.28 30.23
C SER A 420 13.66 5.65 31.08
N GLN A 421 13.85 4.93 32.18
CA GLN A 421 14.98 5.07 33.10
C GLN A 421 15.59 3.69 33.39
N TRP A 422 15.84 2.95 32.32
CA TRP A 422 16.44 1.62 32.41
C TRP A 422 17.93 1.70 32.73
N GLU A 423 18.47 0.58 33.21
CA GLU A 423 19.91 0.41 33.32
C GLU A 423 20.54 0.34 31.92
N LYS A 424 21.79 0.78 31.80
CA LYS A 424 22.48 0.90 30.50
C LYS A 424 22.49 -0.42 29.72
N GLU A 425 22.66 -1.53 30.42
CA GLU A 425 22.72 -2.87 29.84
C GLU A 425 21.38 -3.30 29.22
N GLU A 426 20.25 -2.77 29.69
CA GLU A 426 18.92 -3.08 29.17
C GLU A 426 18.69 -2.42 27.79
N TYR A 427 19.16 -1.18 27.59
CA TYR A 427 19.13 -0.55 26.27
C TYR A 427 19.97 -1.30 25.24
N LEU A 428 21.18 -1.74 25.65
CA LEU A 428 22.04 -2.55 24.78
C LEU A 428 21.48 -3.95 24.54
N ALA A 429 20.69 -4.49 25.48
CA ALA A 429 19.98 -5.75 25.28
C ALA A 429 18.86 -5.60 24.25
N LEU A 430 18.10 -4.50 24.29
CA LEU A 430 17.09 -4.19 23.27
C LEU A 430 17.72 -3.97 21.89
N LEU A 431 18.88 -3.30 21.82
CA LEU A 431 19.62 -3.18 20.56
C LEU A 431 19.95 -4.55 19.96
N ARG A 432 20.52 -5.46 20.78
CA ARG A 432 20.81 -6.83 20.35
C ARG A 432 19.56 -7.62 19.97
N GLN A 433 18.46 -7.43 20.69
CA GLN A 433 17.18 -8.06 20.35
C GLN A 433 16.70 -7.63 18.96
N LEU A 434 16.87 -6.36 18.57
CA LEU A 434 16.52 -5.90 17.22
C LEU A 434 17.38 -6.57 16.13
N ASP A 435 18.67 -6.83 16.41
CA ASP A 435 19.55 -7.57 15.50
C ASP A 435 19.20 -9.07 15.44
N ASP A 436 18.95 -9.69 16.59
CA ASP A 436 18.63 -11.12 16.70
C ASP A 436 17.27 -11.46 16.06
N GLU A 437 16.30 -10.54 16.12
CA GLU A 437 15.01 -10.65 15.43
C GLU A 437 15.10 -10.30 13.93
N GLY A 438 16.23 -9.76 13.46
CA GLY A 438 16.51 -9.59 12.04
C GLY A 438 15.81 -8.41 11.37
N PHE A 439 15.43 -7.36 12.11
CA PHE A 439 14.81 -6.17 11.50
C PHE A 439 15.80 -5.43 10.60
N ASP A 440 15.34 -5.08 9.39
CA ASP A 440 16.08 -4.21 8.49
C ASP A 440 16.26 -2.82 9.11
N ASP A 441 17.50 -2.33 9.10
CA ASP A 441 17.86 -0.99 9.58
C ASP A 441 17.10 0.13 8.87
N PHE A 442 16.69 -0.09 7.62
CA PHE A 442 15.92 0.84 6.81
C PHE A 442 14.43 0.88 7.17
N THR A 443 13.92 -0.11 7.91
CA THR A 443 12.50 -0.12 8.32
C THR A 443 12.17 1.11 9.15
N ARG A 444 11.08 1.81 8.78
CA ARG A 444 10.58 2.93 9.58
C ARG A 444 9.88 2.40 10.82
N VAL A 445 10.28 2.86 11.99
CA VAL A 445 9.70 2.42 13.27
C VAL A 445 8.19 2.71 13.31
N ARG A 446 7.74 3.81 12.70
CA ARG A 446 6.31 4.13 12.63
C ARG A 446 5.48 3.12 11.84
N GLU A 447 6.07 2.52 10.79
CA GLU A 447 5.43 1.52 9.93
C GLU A 447 5.43 0.17 10.66
N LEU A 448 6.57 -0.23 11.23
CA LEU A 448 6.72 -1.43 12.07
C LEU A 448 5.69 -1.50 13.21
N LEU A 449 5.44 -0.36 13.86
CA LEU A 449 4.51 -0.28 15.00
C LEU A 449 3.06 0.02 14.58
N GLY A 450 2.82 0.41 13.33
CA GLY A 450 1.51 0.83 12.84
C GLY A 450 0.99 2.12 13.51
N ILE A 451 1.84 3.14 13.64
CA ILE A 451 1.48 4.42 14.30
C ILE A 451 1.45 5.59 13.32
N ALA A 452 0.40 6.39 13.38
CA ALA A 452 0.26 7.60 12.58
C ALA A 452 0.85 8.80 13.33
N THR A 453 2.15 9.02 13.15
CA THR A 453 2.95 9.96 13.94
C THR A 453 2.61 11.42 13.67
N GLY A 454 2.09 11.74 12.49
CA GLY A 454 2.16 13.09 11.92
C GLY A 454 3.56 13.40 11.38
N LYS A 455 3.71 14.52 10.67
CA LYS A 455 4.91 14.83 9.87
C LYS A 455 5.98 15.69 10.58
N ASP A 456 5.65 16.26 11.73
CA ASP A 456 6.45 17.31 12.37
C ASP A 456 7.13 16.82 13.67
N ASN A 457 7.71 15.60 13.66
CA ASN A 457 8.41 15.03 14.82
C ASN A 457 9.44 13.94 14.44
N GLY A 458 10.25 13.51 15.41
CA GLY A 458 11.29 12.51 15.20
C GLY A 458 10.75 11.13 14.84
N TRP A 459 9.58 10.73 15.36
CA TRP A 459 8.95 9.45 15.04
C TRP A 459 8.62 9.32 13.55
N PHE A 460 8.33 10.43 12.86
CA PHE A 460 7.98 10.42 11.43
C PHE A 460 9.09 9.86 10.54
N THR A 461 10.35 10.15 10.91
CA THR A 461 11.54 9.80 10.12
C THR A 461 12.41 8.73 10.78
N LEU A 462 12.07 8.31 12.00
CA LEU A 462 12.80 7.30 12.77
C LEU A 462 12.82 5.96 12.03
N ARG A 463 14.03 5.46 11.76
CA ARG A 463 14.29 4.11 11.27
C ARG A 463 14.98 3.26 12.34
N ILE A 464 15.03 1.95 12.15
CA ILE A 464 15.66 1.01 13.08
C ILE A 464 17.15 1.37 13.29
N GLY A 465 17.91 1.67 12.23
CA GLY A 465 19.30 2.09 12.39
C GLY A 465 19.48 3.38 13.21
N GLU A 466 18.56 4.33 13.07
CA GLU A 466 18.55 5.54 13.90
C GLU A 466 18.21 5.23 15.37
N LEU A 467 17.23 4.34 15.59
CA LEU A 467 16.88 3.86 16.93
C LEU A 467 18.07 3.16 17.61
N LYS A 468 18.86 2.37 16.86
CA LYS A 468 20.09 1.75 17.37
C LYS A 468 21.11 2.78 17.84
N SER A 469 21.25 3.93 17.17
CA SER A 469 22.08 5.05 17.66
C SER A 469 21.57 5.57 19.01
N MET A 470 20.27 5.79 19.14
CA MET A 470 19.67 6.26 20.40
C MET A 470 19.83 5.25 21.54
N LEU A 471 19.65 3.96 21.27
CA LEU A 471 19.85 2.89 22.26
C LEU A 471 21.31 2.77 22.69
N ALA A 472 22.26 2.90 21.74
CA ALA A 472 23.69 2.89 22.04
C ALA A 472 24.10 4.10 22.89
N LEU A 473 23.57 5.30 22.61
CA LEU A 473 23.75 6.50 23.43
C LEU A 473 23.22 6.28 24.86
N ALA A 474 21.99 5.78 25.00
CA ALA A 474 21.39 5.49 26.30
C ALA A 474 22.17 4.42 27.08
N GLY A 475 22.68 3.40 26.38
CA GLY A 475 23.54 2.34 26.92
C GLY A 475 24.99 2.77 27.19
N GLY A 476 25.40 3.97 26.76
CA GLY A 476 26.77 4.47 26.91
C GLY A 476 27.81 3.81 26.02
N ASP A 477 27.40 3.14 24.94
CA ASP A 477 28.30 2.58 23.92
C ASP A 477 28.52 3.63 22.82
N LEU A 478 29.56 4.45 23.00
CA LEU A 478 29.83 5.58 22.10
C LEU A 478 30.35 5.16 20.72
N GLU A 479 30.97 3.98 20.61
CA GLU A 479 31.46 3.45 19.33
C GLU A 479 30.29 3.03 18.44
N GLN A 480 29.34 2.26 18.99
CA GLN A 480 28.11 1.91 18.28
C GLN A 480 27.25 3.14 18.01
N ALA A 481 27.14 4.07 18.96
CA ALA A 481 26.40 5.31 18.78
C ALA A 481 26.91 6.12 17.59
N LEU A 482 28.24 6.22 17.43
CA LEU A 482 28.86 6.91 16.29
C LEU A 482 28.52 6.21 14.98
N SER A 483 28.75 4.90 14.88
CA SER A 483 28.48 4.14 13.65
C SER A 483 27.03 4.32 13.17
N TRP A 484 26.07 4.25 14.08
CA TRP A 484 24.65 4.41 13.74
C TRP A 484 24.25 5.88 13.52
N ALA A 485 24.91 6.84 14.15
CA ALA A 485 24.71 8.26 13.85
C ALA A 485 25.22 8.63 12.45
N GLU A 486 26.32 8.01 12.00
CA GLU A 486 26.85 8.15 10.64
C GLU A 486 25.88 7.54 9.63
N TRP A 487 25.45 6.29 9.86
CA TRP A 487 24.40 5.65 9.06
C TRP A 487 23.14 6.52 8.96
N THR A 488 22.72 7.12 10.08
CA THR A 488 21.53 7.99 10.12
C THR A 488 21.69 9.21 9.23
N LEU A 489 22.86 9.85 9.21
CA LEU A 489 23.12 10.97 8.30
C LEU A 489 23.14 10.51 6.84
N ASP A 490 23.83 9.40 6.56
CA ASP A 490 23.98 8.90 5.19
C ASP A 490 22.64 8.53 4.54
N PHE A 491 21.70 7.98 5.33
CA PHE A 491 20.44 7.43 4.78
C PHE A 491 19.19 8.24 5.11
N ASN A 492 19.25 9.23 6.02
CA ASN A 492 18.08 10.03 6.40
C ASN A 492 18.23 11.55 6.29
N ASP A 493 19.44 12.11 6.08
CA ASP A 493 19.63 13.57 6.07
C ASP A 493 18.75 14.27 5.02
N SER A 494 18.49 13.62 3.88
CA SER A 494 17.64 14.13 2.80
C SER A 494 16.16 14.31 3.17
N ILE A 495 15.69 13.61 4.20
CA ILE A 495 14.29 13.67 4.68
C ILE A 495 14.14 14.39 6.02
N PHE A 496 15.24 14.80 6.64
CA PHE A 496 15.24 15.52 7.90
C PHE A 496 14.86 16.99 7.73
N SER A 497 14.30 17.56 8.79
CA SER A 497 14.24 19.01 8.91
C SER A 497 15.66 19.56 9.07
N ALA A 498 15.89 20.80 8.63
CA ALA A 498 17.21 21.44 8.78
C ALA A 498 17.72 21.45 10.24
N GLN A 499 16.80 21.53 11.22
CA GLN A 499 17.13 21.45 12.64
C GLN A 499 17.60 20.05 13.05
N ARG A 500 16.94 18.98 12.57
CA ARG A 500 17.30 17.60 12.88
C ARG A 500 18.60 17.19 12.20
N SER A 501 18.81 17.59 10.95
CA SER A 501 20.11 17.48 10.26
C SER A 501 21.23 18.18 11.02
N ASN A 502 20.97 19.39 11.53
CA ASN A 502 21.94 20.12 12.34
C ASN A 502 22.28 19.38 13.65
N TYR A 503 21.28 18.79 14.32
CA TYR A 503 21.48 17.95 15.49
C TYR A 503 22.38 16.76 15.21
N TYR A 504 22.09 15.96 14.18
CA TYR A 504 22.89 14.77 13.88
C TYR A 504 24.33 15.11 13.44
N ARG A 505 24.54 16.20 12.68
CA ARG A 505 25.90 16.68 12.35
C ARG A 505 26.68 17.09 13.60
N CYS A 506 26.00 17.74 14.56
CA CYS A 506 26.61 18.09 15.83
C CYS A 506 26.93 16.84 16.67
N LEU A 507 25.98 15.90 16.77
CA LEU A 507 26.13 14.64 17.49
C LEU A 507 27.29 13.81 16.95
N GLN A 508 27.37 13.60 15.63
CA GLN A 508 28.48 12.90 14.97
C GLN A 508 29.82 13.55 15.33
N THR A 509 29.90 14.88 15.24
CA THR A 509 31.14 15.63 15.55
C THR A 509 31.56 15.47 17.02
N LEU A 510 30.61 15.52 17.95
CA LEU A 510 30.89 15.37 19.38
C LEU A 510 31.24 13.93 19.74
N LEU A 511 30.62 12.92 19.12
CA LEU A 511 30.96 11.51 19.28
C LEU A 511 32.37 11.20 18.77
N GLN A 512 32.73 11.71 17.59
CA GLN A 512 34.09 11.62 17.05
C GLN A 512 35.09 12.21 18.06
N LEU A 513 34.83 13.41 18.60
CA LEU A 513 35.70 14.02 19.60
C LEU A 513 35.76 13.23 20.91
N ALA A 514 34.65 12.64 21.37
CA ALA A 514 34.61 11.85 22.60
C ALA A 514 35.48 10.59 22.53
N LEU A 515 35.69 10.05 21.33
CA LEU A 515 36.55 8.88 21.07
C LEU A 515 38.02 9.26 20.78
N GLU A 516 38.32 10.55 20.61
CA GLU A 516 39.67 11.07 20.34
C GLU A 516 40.48 11.32 21.63
N GLN A 517 41.41 10.42 21.94
CA GLN A 517 42.17 10.45 23.20
C GLN A 517 43.17 11.62 23.33
N GLU A 518 43.59 12.21 22.20
CA GLU A 518 44.64 13.25 22.18
C GLU A 518 44.10 14.68 22.22
N ARG A 519 42.77 14.86 22.21
CA ARG A 519 42.11 16.16 22.09
C ARG A 519 41.33 16.50 23.36
N ASP A 520 41.45 17.75 23.82
CA ASP A 520 40.64 18.26 24.93
C ASP A 520 39.31 18.83 24.41
N PRO A 521 38.14 18.24 24.76
CA PRO A 521 36.83 18.73 24.33
C PRO A 521 36.58 20.20 24.66
N ALA A 522 37.11 20.71 25.77
CA ALA A 522 36.91 22.09 26.19
C ALA A 522 37.48 23.10 25.18
N GLY A 523 38.51 22.72 24.42
CA GLY A 523 39.14 23.57 23.41
C GLY A 523 38.29 23.85 22.17
N TYR A 524 37.25 23.06 21.92
CA TYR A 524 36.43 23.15 20.70
C TYR A 524 35.04 23.74 20.94
N TYR A 525 34.64 23.91 22.20
CA TYR A 525 33.29 24.29 22.58
C TYR A 525 32.79 25.56 21.88
N ASP A 526 33.56 26.65 21.91
CA ASP A 526 33.18 27.91 21.28
C ASP A 526 33.03 27.79 19.76
N ALA A 527 33.78 26.89 19.12
CA ALA A 527 33.66 26.63 17.68
C ALA A 527 32.38 25.83 17.37
N PHE A 528 32.07 24.82 18.18
CA PHE A 528 30.84 24.04 18.04
C PHE A 528 29.60 24.90 18.26
N VAL A 529 29.60 25.76 19.28
CA VAL A 529 28.47 26.68 19.53
C VAL A 529 28.28 27.65 18.36
N LYS A 530 29.36 28.11 17.71
CA LYS A 530 29.26 28.95 16.49
C LYS A 530 28.76 28.18 15.27
N MET A 531 29.12 26.92 15.13
CA MET A 531 28.75 26.09 13.97
C MET A 531 27.30 25.59 14.09
N TYR A 532 26.96 24.97 15.22
CA TYR A 532 25.71 24.23 15.41
C TYR A 532 24.69 24.98 16.26
N GLY A 533 25.11 26.02 16.98
CA GLY A 533 24.25 26.72 17.95
C GLY A 533 24.27 26.06 19.33
N ARG A 534 24.09 26.89 20.37
CA ARG A 534 24.19 26.48 21.78
C ARG A 534 23.22 25.35 22.13
N GLU A 535 21.95 25.50 21.76
CA GLU A 535 20.90 24.53 22.07
C GLU A 535 21.20 23.14 21.48
N THR A 536 21.75 23.09 20.27
CA THR A 536 22.10 21.83 19.61
C THR A 536 23.30 21.15 20.26
N VAL A 537 24.34 21.92 20.61
CA VAL A 537 25.51 21.40 21.34
C VAL A 537 25.11 20.86 22.70
N ASP A 538 24.27 21.60 23.44
CA ASP A 538 23.81 21.18 24.77
C ASP A 538 22.95 19.90 24.67
N ALA A 539 22.04 19.81 23.68
CA ALA A 539 21.23 18.62 23.45
C ALA A 539 22.05 17.38 23.04
N ALA A 540 22.99 17.53 22.11
CA ALA A 540 23.85 16.43 21.68
C ALA A 540 24.79 15.97 22.82
N SER A 541 25.28 16.90 23.66
CA SER A 541 26.07 16.57 24.84
C SER A 541 25.26 15.79 25.87
N ALA A 542 24.00 16.16 26.11
CA ALA A 542 23.10 15.43 27.01
C ALA A 542 22.77 14.03 26.49
N ALA A 543 22.66 13.86 25.17
CA ALA A 543 22.50 12.54 24.55
C ALA A 543 23.74 11.66 24.74
N ILE A 544 24.96 12.20 24.55
CA ILE A 544 26.22 11.47 24.79
C ILE A 544 26.39 11.08 26.28
N ALA A 545 25.91 11.92 27.20
CA ALA A 545 25.90 11.60 28.62
C ALA A 545 24.89 10.49 28.99
N GLY A 546 24.00 10.09 28.06
CA GLY A 546 22.92 9.13 28.28
C GLY A 546 21.71 9.73 29.00
N GLU A 547 21.64 11.05 29.17
CA GLU A 547 20.58 11.73 29.92
C GLU A 547 19.33 11.98 29.06
N GLN A 548 19.52 12.27 27.76
CA GLN A 548 18.45 12.54 26.79
C GLN A 548 18.77 11.96 25.41
N ALA A 549 18.92 10.64 25.35
CA ALA A 549 19.34 9.94 24.12
C ALA A 549 18.27 9.93 23.00
N PHE A 550 16.98 9.93 23.35
CA PHE A 550 15.87 9.83 22.39
C PHE A 550 15.43 11.19 21.82
N HIS A 551 16.38 11.92 21.22
CA HIS A 551 16.14 13.30 20.77
C HIS A 551 15.00 13.41 19.73
N GLY A 552 14.05 14.30 20.00
CA GLY A 552 12.91 14.55 19.11
C GLY A 552 11.80 13.48 19.17
N LEU A 553 11.95 12.48 20.04
CA LEU A 553 10.91 11.52 20.37
C LEU A 553 10.17 11.94 21.65
N PHE A 554 8.94 11.46 21.78
CA PHE A 554 8.10 11.65 22.96
C PHE A 554 7.35 10.35 23.24
N THR A 555 7.06 10.08 24.51
CA THR A 555 6.30 8.89 24.91
C THR A 555 4.90 8.91 24.32
N VAL A 556 4.46 7.76 23.82
CA VAL A 556 3.10 7.59 23.27
C VAL A 556 2.30 6.71 24.22
N ASP A 557 1.28 7.29 24.84
CA ASP A 557 0.34 6.56 25.69
C ASP A 557 -0.66 5.71 24.88
N ASP A 558 -1.33 4.78 25.56
CA ASP A 558 -2.34 3.88 24.98
C ASP A 558 -3.57 4.63 24.38
N ALA A 559 -3.77 5.91 24.73
CA ALA A 559 -4.82 6.76 24.17
C ALA A 559 -4.33 7.62 23.00
N PHE A 560 -3.06 7.48 22.61
CA PHE A 560 -2.39 8.24 21.57
C PHE A 560 -2.53 9.75 21.73
N THR A 561 -2.52 10.26 22.97
CA THR A 561 -2.81 11.68 23.27
C THR A 561 -1.88 12.63 22.50
N ALA A 562 -0.61 12.23 22.36
CA ALA A 562 0.43 12.99 21.67
C ALA A 562 0.44 12.81 20.13
N LEU A 563 -0.46 11.98 19.58
CA LEU A 563 -0.55 11.71 18.14
C LEU A 563 -1.91 12.16 17.55
N PRO A 564 -2.10 13.46 17.23
CA PRO A 564 -3.34 13.97 16.66
C PRO A 564 -3.75 13.27 15.35
N ALA A 565 -2.79 12.92 14.50
CA ALA A 565 -3.05 12.21 13.24
C ALA A 565 -3.63 10.82 13.49
N HIS A 566 -3.07 10.08 14.46
CA HIS A 566 -3.61 8.78 14.86
C HIS A 566 -4.98 8.89 15.50
N ARG A 567 -5.22 9.89 16.35
CA ARG A 567 -6.56 10.13 16.92
C ARG A 567 -7.61 10.48 15.86
N ALA A 568 -7.24 11.22 14.82
CA ALA A 568 -8.11 11.50 13.68
C ALA A 568 -8.44 10.22 12.90
N LEU A 569 -7.46 9.35 12.70
CA LEU A 569 -7.64 8.02 12.11
C LEU A 569 -8.64 7.18 12.94
N LEU A 570 -8.45 7.06 14.25
CA LEU A 570 -9.36 6.32 15.12
C LEU A 570 -10.79 6.91 15.12
N ALA A 571 -10.90 8.24 15.08
CA ALA A 571 -12.21 8.91 14.97
C ALA A 571 -12.92 8.61 13.63
N ALA A 572 -12.16 8.47 12.53
CA ALA A 572 -12.69 8.02 11.25
C ALA A 572 -13.12 6.54 11.31
N TYR A 573 -12.32 5.68 11.95
CA TYR A 573 -12.67 4.26 12.13
C TYR A 573 -13.94 4.07 12.95
N GLU A 574 -14.15 4.88 14.00
CA GLU A 574 -15.36 4.85 14.83
C GLU A 574 -16.63 5.18 14.02
N LYS A 575 -16.54 6.01 12.97
CA LYS A 575 -17.66 6.23 12.03
C LYS A 575 -18.04 4.90 11.34
N LEU A 576 -17.04 4.10 10.94
CA LEU A 576 -17.25 2.78 10.33
C LEU A 576 -17.76 1.74 11.33
N GLN A 577 -17.22 1.67 12.54
CA GLN A 577 -17.70 0.75 13.57
C GLN A 577 -19.19 0.94 13.83
N ARG A 578 -19.65 2.19 13.97
CA ARG A 578 -21.08 2.51 14.11
C ARG A 578 -21.91 2.10 12.91
N ALA A 579 -21.40 2.24 11.68
CA ALA A 579 -22.10 1.79 10.48
C ALA A 579 -22.24 0.26 10.44
N LYS A 580 -21.17 -0.46 10.76
CA LYS A 580 -21.14 -1.93 10.85
C LYS A 580 -22.12 -2.45 11.90
N SER A 581 -22.12 -1.92 13.12
CA SER A 581 -23.06 -2.31 14.18
C SER A 581 -24.52 -2.04 13.84
N ARG A 582 -24.81 -0.99 13.05
CA ARG A 582 -26.18 -0.71 12.57
C ARG A 582 -26.63 -1.73 11.52
N TYR A 583 -25.72 -2.18 10.65
CA TYR A 583 -26.03 -3.10 9.57
C TYR A 583 -26.14 -4.56 10.06
N TRP A 584 -25.22 -4.99 10.93
CA TRP A 584 -25.29 -6.26 11.64
C TRP A 584 -25.74 -6.01 13.08
N PRO A 585 -27.06 -5.95 13.35
CA PRO A 585 -27.53 -5.83 14.73
C PRO A 585 -27.03 -7.01 15.56
N ALA A 586 -26.55 -6.70 16.77
CA ALA A 586 -26.12 -7.71 17.73
C ALA A 586 -27.22 -8.78 17.91
N LYS A 587 -26.81 -10.05 17.88
CA LYS A 587 -27.72 -11.18 18.08
C LYS A 587 -28.19 -11.31 19.52
#